data_AF-A0A0Q9M9S1-F1
#
_entry.id   AF-A0A0Q9M9S1-F1
#
_cell.length_a   1.000
_cell.length_b   1.000
_cell.length_c   1.000
_cell.angle_alpha   90.00
_cell.angle_beta   90.00
_cell.angle_gamma   90.00
#
_symmetry.space_group_name_H-M   'P 1'
#
loop_
_entity.id
_entity.type
_entity.pdbx_description
1 polymer ?
#
loop_
_entity_poly.entity_id
_entity_poly.type
_entity_poly.pdbx_seq_one_letter_code
_entity_poly.pdbx_strand_id
1 'polypeptide(L)'
;MGRWPVADDVDHRVRNILAALRGHLELAHESATSGVAGGDVLEDLTNALDTLGRLESRLGVQVDTGSGATPPPAAGSRTHQPDRP
;
A
#
# COMPACT_ATOMS: atom_id res chain seq x y z
N MET A 1 33.82 0.05 6.73
CA MET A 1 33.02 0.84 5.78
C MET A 1 31.56 0.76 6.22
N GLY A 2 31.07 1.75 6.95
CA GLY A 2 29.69 1.77 7.44
C GLY A 2 28.74 2.15 6.30
N ARG A 3 27.76 1.29 6.02
CA ARG A 3 26.66 1.60 5.09
C ARG A 3 25.86 2.77 5.68
N TRP A 4 25.68 3.85 4.92
CA TRP A 4 25.05 5.08 5.42
C TRP A 4 23.56 4.84 5.76
N PRO A 5 23.12 5.09 7.01
CA PRO A 5 21.71 4.92 7.42
C PRO A 5 20.75 5.85 6.68
N VAL A 6 21.23 7.01 6.22
CA VAL A 6 20.42 8.00 5.48
C VAL A 6 19.89 7.45 4.15
N ALA A 7 20.65 6.57 3.49
CA ALA A 7 20.18 5.96 2.24
C ALA A 7 19.00 5.00 2.48
N ASP A 8 19.02 4.29 3.61
CA ASP A 8 17.96 3.36 4.02
C ASP A 8 16.67 4.11 4.39
N ASP A 9 16.80 5.24 5.11
CA ASP A 9 15.67 6.11 5.46
C ASP A 9 15.02 6.74 4.22
N VAL A 10 15.83 7.17 3.25
CA VAL A 10 15.35 7.72 1.98
C VAL A 10 14.63 6.64 1.18
N ASP A 11 15.21 5.45 1.07
CA ASP A 11 14.59 4.32 0.38
C ASP A 11 13.25 3.97 1.02
N HIS A 12 13.19 3.85 2.36
CA HIS A 12 11.96 3.56 3.10
C HIS A 12 10.88 4.61 2.84
N ARG A 13 11.24 5.89 2.85
CA ARG A 13 10.31 6.98 2.61
C ARG A 13 9.80 6.99 1.17
N VAL A 14 10.67 6.69 0.20
CA VAL A 14 10.28 6.51 -1.21
C VAL A 14 9.30 5.34 -1.35
N ARG A 15 9.55 4.19 -0.71
CA ARG A 15 8.59 3.05 -0.73
C ARG A 15 7.23 3.46 -0.18
N ASN A 16 7.20 4.18 0.94
CA ASN A 16 5.95 4.60 1.56
C ASN A 16 5.15 5.57 0.68
N ILE A 17 5.83 6.52 0.03
CA ILE A 17 5.17 7.47 -0.90
C ILE A 17 4.60 6.73 -2.12
N LEU A 18 5.38 5.81 -2.71
CA LEU A 18 4.93 5.02 -3.86
C LEU A 18 3.73 4.13 -3.49
N ALA A 19 3.74 3.52 -2.30
CA ALA A 19 2.63 2.72 -1.80
C ALA A 19 1.34 3.54 -1.63
N ALA A 20 1.44 4.74 -1.04
CA ALA A 20 0.29 5.62 -0.88
C ALA A 20 -0.27 6.07 -2.24
N LEU A 21 0.61 6.44 -3.18
CA LEU A 21 0.20 6.85 -4.53
C LEU A 21 -0.48 5.71 -5.28
N ARG A 22 0.06 4.50 -5.18
CA ARG A 22 -0.53 3.30 -5.78
C ARG A 22 -1.93 3.03 -5.26
N GLY A 23 -2.09 3.02 -3.93
CA GLY A 23 -3.40 2.80 -3.31
C GLY A 23 -4.44 3.85 -3.74
N HIS A 24 -4.05 5.13 -3.87
CA HIS A 24 -4.95 6.16 -4.37
C HIS A 24 -5.34 5.98 -5.83
N LEU A 25 -4.40 5.59 -6.70
CA LEU A 25 -4.70 5.31 -8.10
C LEU A 25 -5.57 4.05 -8.26
N GLU A 26 -5.35 3.01 -7.47
CA GLU A 26 -6.18 1.79 -7.45
C GLU A 26 -7.61 2.11 -7.01
N LEU A 27 -7.79 2.89 -5.93
CA LEU A 27 -9.11 3.35 -5.48
C LEU A 27 -9.82 4.23 -6.52
N ALA A 28 -9.09 5.13 -7.18
CA ALA A 28 -9.64 5.96 -8.24
C ALA A 28 -10.04 5.11 -9.45
N HIS A 29 -9.24 4.10 -9.81
CA HIS A 29 -9.53 3.18 -10.89
C HIS A 29 -10.76 2.30 -10.58
N GLU A 30 -10.87 1.76 -9.36
CA GLU A 30 -12.04 1.01 -8.91
C GLU A 30 -13.30 1.88 -8.91
N SER A 31 -13.20 3.13 -8.45
CA SER A 31 -14.29 4.10 -8.47
C SER A 31 -14.71 4.46 -9.89
N ALA A 32 -13.75 4.63 -10.82
CA ALA A 32 -14.01 4.90 -12.22
C ALA A 32 -14.62 3.70 -12.94
N THR A 33 -14.24 2.48 -12.55
CA THR A 33 -14.80 1.23 -13.11
C THR A 33 -16.22 0.99 -12.60
N SER A 34 -16.48 1.33 -11.34
CA SER A 34 -17.79 1.14 -10.69
C SER A 34 -18.78 2.28 -10.95
N GLY A 35 -18.28 3.46 -11.31
CA GLY A 35 -19.05 4.62 -11.76
C GLY A 35 -19.16 4.67 -13.28
N VAL A 36 -20.08 5.50 -13.80
CA VAL A 36 -20.12 5.83 -15.24
C VAL A 36 -19.03 6.87 -15.55
N ALA A 37 -17.78 6.59 -15.19
CA ALA A 37 -16.67 7.44 -15.59
C ALA A 37 -16.46 7.32 -17.11
N GLY A 38 -16.06 8.42 -17.74
CA GLY A 38 -15.70 8.42 -19.15
C GLY A 38 -14.48 7.51 -19.41
N GLY A 39 -14.46 6.83 -20.55
CA GLY A 39 -13.38 5.91 -20.92
C GLY A 39 -11.98 6.52 -20.83
N ASP A 40 -11.85 7.80 -21.16
CA ASP A 40 -10.59 8.56 -21.09
C ASP A 40 -10.00 8.59 -19.66
N VAL A 41 -10.86 8.69 -18.63
CA VAL A 41 -10.41 8.71 -17.23
C VAL A 41 -9.88 7.33 -16.82
N LEU A 42 -10.52 6.25 -17.27
CA LEU A 42 -10.07 4.89 -16.98
C LEU A 42 -8.74 4.58 -17.68
N GLU A 43 -8.57 5.05 -18.91
CA GLU A 43 -7.32 4.94 -19.67
C GLU A 43 -6.18 5.72 -18.98
N ASP A 44 -6.44 6.96 -18.57
CA ASP A 44 -5.47 7.78 -17.84
C ASP A 44 -5.03 7.12 -16.52
N LEU A 45 -5.98 6.55 -15.77
CA LEU A 45 -5.70 5.84 -14.51
C LEU A 45 -4.90 4.55 -14.73
N THR A 46 -5.22 3.81 -15.79
CA THR A 46 -4.46 2.61 -16.19
C THR A 46 -3.03 2.98 -16.58
N ASN A 47 -2.85 4.04 -17.38
CA ASN A 47 -1.54 4.54 -17.78
C ASN A 47 -0.72 5.06 -16.58
N ALA A 48 -1.39 5.69 -15.60
CA ALA A 48 -0.76 6.14 -14.37
C ALA A 48 -0.24 4.96 -13.53
N LEU A 49 -1.03 3.89 -13.39
CA LEU A 49 -0.63 2.67 -12.68
C LEU A 49 0.55 1.96 -13.37
N ASP A 50 0.55 1.85 -14.70
CA ASP A 50 1.68 1.27 -15.44
C ASP A 50 2.96 2.12 -15.28
N THR A 51 2.83 3.44 -15.38
CA THR A 51 3.94 4.37 -15.18
C THR A 51 4.54 4.24 -13.77
N LEU A 52 3.68 4.09 -12.75
CA LEU A 52 4.10 3.89 -11.37
C LEU A 52 4.85 2.57 -11.20
N GLY A 53 4.37 1.48 -11.80
CA GLY A 53 5.08 0.18 -11.78
C GLY A 53 6.46 0.23 -12.45
N ARG A 54 6.60 0.98 -13.55
CA ARG A 54 7.91 1.21 -14.19
C ARG A 54 8.84 2.04 -13.31
N LEU A 55 8.32 3.01 -12.56
CA LEU A 55 9.09 3.81 -11.62
C LEU A 55 9.57 2.97 -10.42
N GLU A 56 8.69 2.18 -9.82
CA GLU A 56 9.01 1.20 -8.76
C GLU A 56 10.15 0.27 -9.20
N SER A 57 10.05 -0.30 -10.40
CA SER A 57 11.08 -1.18 -10.98
C SER A 57 12.43 -0.47 -11.16
N ARG A 58 12.43 0.76 -11.69
CA ARG A 58 13.66 1.56 -11.88
C ARG A 58 14.33 1.93 -10.57
N LEU A 59 13.55 2.15 -9.52
CA LEU A 59 14.06 2.48 -8.20
C LEU A 59 14.49 1.21 -7.42
N GLY A 60 14.23 0.01 -7.93
CA GLY A 60 14.46 -1.25 -7.21
C GLY A 60 13.60 -1.39 -5.96
N VAL A 61 12.48 -0.66 -5.91
CA VAL A 61 11.56 -0.60 -4.78
C VAL A 61 10.35 -1.45 -5.14
N GLN A 62 10.27 -2.67 -4.58
CA GLN A 62 9.01 -3.41 -4.59
C GLN A 62 8.16 -2.89 -3.44
N VAL A 63 7.08 -2.20 -3.79
CA VAL A 63 6.00 -1.94 -2.85
C VAL A 63 5.26 -3.26 -2.67
N ASP A 64 5.36 -3.85 -1.48
CA ASP A 64 4.45 -4.92 -1.09
C ASP A 64 3.04 -4.32 -1.02
N THR A 65 2.27 -4.48 -2.11
CA THR A 65 0.82 -4.33 -2.08
C THR A 65 0.31 -5.43 -1.18
N GLY A 66 0.21 -5.14 0.12
CA GLY A 66 -0.14 -6.10 1.15
C GLY A 66 -1.45 -6.82 0.84
N SER A 67 -1.38 -7.93 0.11
CA SER A 67 -2.24 -9.10 0.32
C SER A 67 -1.67 -9.89 1.50
N GLY A 68 -1.51 -9.15 2.59
CA GLY A 68 -0.91 -9.55 3.85
C GLY A 68 -1.68 -8.82 4.91
N ALA A 69 -2.99 -9.05 4.96
CA ALA A 69 -3.74 -8.91 6.19
C ALA A 69 -3.05 -9.82 7.21
N THR A 70 -2.06 -9.29 7.91
CA THR A 70 -1.70 -9.84 9.20
C THR A 70 -2.89 -9.44 10.07
N PRO A 71 -3.79 -10.38 10.43
CA PRO A 71 -4.84 -10.03 11.36
C PRO A 71 -4.17 -9.46 12.61
N PRO A 72 -4.73 -8.40 13.23
CA PRO A 72 -4.21 -7.94 14.50
C PRO A 72 -4.15 -9.15 15.45
N PRO A 73 -3.08 -9.31 16.26
CA PRO A 73 -3.01 -10.41 17.20
C PRO A 73 -4.30 -10.38 18.01
N ALA A 74 -5.05 -11.50 17.98
CA ALA A 74 -6.30 -11.62 18.70
C ALA A 74 -6.03 -11.17 20.15
N ALA A 75 -6.61 -10.04 20.53
CA ALA A 75 -6.56 -9.58 21.91
C ALA A 75 -7.17 -10.72 22.72
N GLY A 76 -6.30 -11.43 23.46
CA GLY A 76 -6.65 -12.64 24.16
C GLY A 76 -7.93 -12.39 24.95
N SER A 77 -8.93 -13.24 24.71
CA SER A 77 -10.14 -13.31 25.53
C SER A 77 -9.70 -13.51 26.97
N ARG A 78 -9.60 -12.41 27.72
CA ARG A 78 -9.40 -12.43 29.16
C ARG A 78 -10.70 -12.98 29.73
N THR A 79 -10.73 -14.29 29.91
CA THR A 79 -11.81 -15.02 30.57
C THR A 79 -12.08 -14.34 31.92
N HIS A 80 -13.20 -13.62 31.99
CA HIS A 80 -13.72 -13.06 33.22
C HIS A 80 -14.18 -14.22 34.09
N GLN A 81 -13.29 -14.72 34.96
CA GLN A 81 -13.68 -15.61 36.05
C GLN A 81 -14.55 -14.79 37.03
N PRO A 82 -15.79 -15.22 37.33
CA PRO A 82 -16.51 -14.67 38.47
C PRO A 82 -15.86 -15.23 39.75
N ASP A 83 -15.17 -14.35 40.48
CA ASP A 83 -14.67 -14.62 41.81
C ASP A 83 -15.85 -14.72 42.79
N ARG A 84 -16.00 -15.88 43.43
CA ARG A 84 -16.80 -16.08 44.66
C ARG A 84 -15.97 -16.95 45.59
N PRO A 85 -15.83 -16.52 46.85
CA PRO A 85 -16.71 -16.99 47.92
C PRO A 85 -17.49 -15.88 48.63
#